data_AF-A0A4R4KV03-F1
#
_entry.id   AF-A0A4R4KV03-F1
#
_cell.length_a   1.000
_cell.length_b   1.000
_cell.length_c   1.000
_cell.angle_alpha   90.00
_cell.angle_beta   90.00
_cell.angle_gamma   90.00
#
_symmetry.space_group_name_H-M   'P 1'
#
loop_
_entity.id
_entity.type
_entity.pdbx_description
1 polymer ?
#
loop_
_entity_poly.entity_id
_entity_poly.type
_entity_poly.pdbx_seq_one_letter_code
_entity_poly.pdbx_strand_id
1 'polypeptide(L)'
;MSISTPGGPERRPTVVSTGKKPAAGRPAAGAKPGAGKSATPRQTSGGKGPRKPVTPVKVSQGRAWGPIALFVAVGVLAAGIIGYGAWAVFQGSKPWEKRAAEIDGIVDYRAKDEKLVQGGQHQAGTIKYDINPPVAGPHNGAWQNCMGDVYDAPIANEHAVHSLEHGAVWITYRPDLPADQVAKLRARVQGVEKTMLSPFEGLDKPISLQAWGYQLKVDNADDSRIDEFIKTLRVNASIEGPTALCNQGITATGTTPRDAGASTQG
;
A
#
# COMPACT_ATOMS: atom_id res chain seq x y z
N MET A 1 19.40 -43.19 22.05
CA MET A 1 18.22 -44.05 21.88
C MET A 1 17.33 -43.40 20.85
N SER A 2 17.27 -43.98 19.65
CA SER A 2 16.55 -43.46 18.49
C SER A 2 15.08 -43.88 18.57
N ILE A 3 14.15 -42.93 18.45
CA ILE A 3 12.73 -43.22 18.26
C ILE A 3 12.30 -42.61 16.93
N SER A 4 12.10 -43.50 15.97
CA SER A 4 11.41 -43.26 14.70
C SER A 4 9.90 -43.15 14.93
N THR A 5 9.22 -42.27 14.21
CA THR A 5 7.75 -42.25 14.11
C THR A 5 7.35 -42.15 12.62
N PRO A 6 6.29 -42.85 12.17
CA PRO A 6 6.05 -43.14 10.74
C PRO A 6 5.33 -42.02 9.98
N GLY A 7 5.58 -42.00 8.66
CA GLY A 7 5.06 -41.02 7.71
C GLY A 7 3.55 -41.10 7.46
N GLY A 8 2.96 -39.92 7.27
CA GLY A 8 1.62 -39.71 6.71
C GLY A 8 1.69 -39.37 5.20
N PRO A 9 0.64 -39.65 4.44
CA PRO A 9 0.68 -39.62 2.97
C PRO A 9 0.73 -38.20 2.38
N GLU A 10 1.69 -38.03 1.47
CA GLU A 10 1.92 -36.85 0.64
C GLU A 10 0.69 -36.51 -0.22
N ARG A 11 0.15 -35.29 -0.07
CA ARG A 11 -0.75 -34.70 -1.07
C ARG A 11 0.09 -34.03 -2.15
N ARG A 12 0.18 -34.66 -3.31
CA ARG A 12 0.80 -34.11 -4.52
C ARG A 12 -0.10 -33.03 -5.14
N PRO A 13 0.44 -31.89 -5.60
CA PRO A 13 -0.30 -30.90 -6.36
C PRO A 13 -0.52 -31.38 -7.79
N THR A 14 -1.76 -31.27 -8.29
CA THR A 14 -2.11 -31.53 -9.69
C THR A 14 -1.59 -30.40 -10.58
N VAL A 15 -0.62 -30.73 -11.43
CA VAL A 15 -0.08 -29.87 -12.48
C VAL A 15 -1.06 -29.82 -13.65
N VAL A 16 -1.54 -28.62 -13.99
CA VAL A 16 -2.28 -28.37 -15.24
C VAL A 16 -1.26 -28.29 -16.37
N SER A 17 -1.21 -29.33 -17.20
CA SER A 17 -0.36 -29.37 -18.39
C SER A 17 -1.04 -28.66 -19.57
N THR A 18 -0.44 -27.57 -20.03
CA THR A 18 -0.81 -26.87 -21.27
C THR A 18 -0.11 -27.51 -22.48
N GLY A 19 -0.78 -28.44 -23.15
CA GLY A 19 -0.31 -29.03 -24.42
C GLY A 19 -0.96 -28.38 -25.64
N LYS A 20 -0.16 -27.92 -26.60
CA LYS A 20 -0.57 -27.28 -27.86
C LYS A 20 -0.27 -28.20 -29.05
N LYS A 21 -1.29 -28.38 -29.93
CA LYS A 21 -1.30 -28.79 -31.37
C LYS A 21 -1.00 -30.28 -31.70
N PRO A 22 -1.51 -30.86 -32.82
CA PRO A 22 -1.73 -30.24 -34.14
C PRO A 22 -3.07 -30.52 -34.86
N ALA A 23 -3.20 -29.90 -36.04
CA ALA A 23 -4.31 -29.96 -36.99
C ALA A 23 -4.31 -31.23 -37.86
N ALA A 24 -5.49 -31.70 -38.26
CA ALA A 24 -5.90 -32.11 -39.63
C ALA A 24 -7.11 -33.08 -39.55
N GLY A 25 -8.12 -32.88 -40.41
CA GLY A 25 -9.15 -33.90 -40.66
C GLY A 25 -10.52 -33.36 -41.09
N ARG A 26 -10.74 -33.18 -42.40
CA ARG A 26 -12.09 -33.22 -43.03
C ARG A 26 -12.63 -34.66 -42.96
N PRO A 27 -13.96 -34.86 -42.98
CA PRO A 27 -14.61 -35.22 -44.23
C PRO A 27 -15.98 -34.54 -44.43
N ALA A 28 -16.67 -34.94 -45.51
CA ALA A 28 -17.56 -34.14 -46.34
C ALA A 28 -19.07 -34.37 -46.14
N ALA A 29 -19.82 -33.40 -46.69
CA ALA A 29 -21.05 -33.51 -47.48
C ALA A 29 -22.41 -33.96 -46.87
N GLY A 30 -23.46 -33.25 -47.31
CA GLY A 30 -24.89 -33.55 -47.19
C GLY A 30 -25.63 -32.44 -46.44
N ALA A 31 -26.69 -31.78 -46.90
CA ALA A 31 -27.56 -31.99 -48.06
C ALA A 31 -28.30 -30.68 -48.41
N LYS A 32 -28.69 -30.55 -49.69
CA LYS A 32 -29.63 -29.53 -50.21
C LYS A 32 -31.07 -29.86 -49.82
N PRO A 33 -31.96 -28.86 -49.85
CA PRO A 33 -33.15 -28.96 -50.70
C PRO A 33 -33.33 -27.64 -51.48
N GLY A 34 -33.98 -27.55 -52.63
CA GLY A 34 -34.80 -28.46 -53.42
C GLY A 34 -35.48 -27.56 -54.46
N ALA A 35 -35.35 -27.89 -55.73
CA ALA A 35 -35.84 -27.08 -56.84
C ALA A 35 -37.38 -27.16 -56.95
N GLY A 36 -38.04 -26.00 -56.96
CA GLY A 36 -39.47 -25.84 -57.21
C GLY A 36 -39.72 -25.22 -58.59
N LYS A 37 -39.93 -26.11 -59.57
CA LYS A 37 -40.66 -26.01 -60.85
C LYS A 37 -40.98 -24.62 -61.44
N SER A 38 -40.47 -24.41 -62.63
CA SER A 38 -40.94 -23.49 -63.66
C SER A 38 -42.37 -23.85 -64.12
N ALA A 39 -43.29 -22.90 -64.01
CA ALA A 39 -44.59 -22.93 -64.68
C ALA A 39 -44.71 -21.67 -65.54
N THR A 40 -44.81 -21.87 -66.85
CA THR A 40 -45.06 -20.84 -67.85
C THR A 40 -46.53 -20.41 -67.78
N PRO A 41 -46.86 -19.10 -67.79
CA PRO A 41 -48.13 -18.64 -68.29
C PRO A 41 -47.96 -17.92 -69.63
N ARG A 42 -48.65 -18.50 -70.60
CA ARG A 42 -49.10 -18.01 -71.90
C ARG A 42 -49.31 -16.48 -71.95
N GLN A 43 -48.63 -15.84 -72.90
CA GLN A 43 -48.93 -14.48 -73.37
C GLN A 43 -50.39 -14.40 -73.83
N THR A 44 -51.14 -13.49 -73.21
CA THR A 44 -52.33 -12.86 -73.82
C THR A 44 -52.12 -11.35 -73.80
N SER A 45 -52.58 -10.75 -74.89
CA SER A 45 -52.45 -9.36 -75.31
C SER A 45 -53.07 -8.34 -74.35
N GLY A 46 -52.49 -7.14 -74.29
CA GLY A 46 -53.29 -5.92 -74.08
C GLY A 46 -52.62 -4.80 -73.27
N GLY A 47 -52.59 -3.60 -73.85
CA GLY A 47 -52.62 -2.34 -73.08
C GLY A 47 -51.30 -1.60 -72.92
N LYS A 48 -51.05 -0.63 -73.81
CA LYS A 48 -50.09 0.47 -73.59
C LYS A 48 -50.61 1.37 -72.46
N GLY A 49 -49.79 1.57 -71.42
CA GLY A 49 -49.97 2.60 -70.40
C GLY A 49 -48.62 2.94 -69.75
N PRO A 50 -48.32 4.23 -69.46
CA PRO A 50 -46.98 4.64 -69.05
C PRO A 50 -46.67 4.18 -67.60
N ARG A 51 -45.55 3.46 -67.42
CA ARG A 51 -45.04 3.12 -66.08
C ARG A 51 -44.44 4.37 -65.43
N LYS A 52 -44.95 4.75 -64.25
CA LYS A 52 -44.36 5.82 -63.43
C LYS A 52 -42.95 5.42 -62.97
N PRO A 53 -41.96 6.32 -62.97
CA PRO A 53 -40.61 5.99 -62.51
C PRO A 53 -40.62 5.70 -61.01
N VAL A 54 -40.06 4.55 -60.61
CA VAL A 54 -39.80 4.24 -59.20
C VAL A 54 -38.60 5.08 -58.77
N THR A 55 -38.84 6.14 -58.00
CA THR A 55 -37.77 6.95 -57.42
C THR A 55 -37.03 6.11 -56.36
N PRO A 56 -35.68 6.06 -56.37
CA PRO A 56 -34.96 5.34 -55.34
C PRO A 56 -35.25 5.97 -53.97
N VAL A 57 -35.76 5.17 -53.04
CA VAL A 57 -35.93 5.60 -51.64
C VAL A 57 -34.54 5.84 -51.08
N LYS A 58 -34.16 7.12 -50.97
CA LYS A 58 -32.90 7.54 -50.39
C LYS A 58 -33.00 7.28 -48.88
N VAL A 59 -32.56 6.11 -48.42
CA VAL A 59 -32.50 5.80 -46.99
C VAL A 59 -31.40 6.65 -46.39
N SER A 60 -31.78 7.76 -45.74
CA SER A 60 -30.84 8.55 -44.95
C SER A 60 -30.53 7.75 -43.69
N GLN A 61 -29.43 7.01 -43.69
CA GLN A 61 -28.88 6.40 -42.48
C GLN A 61 -28.33 7.54 -41.61
N GLY A 62 -29.16 8.04 -40.69
CA GLY A 62 -28.74 9.03 -39.70
C GLY A 62 -27.55 8.49 -38.91
N ARG A 63 -26.55 9.34 -38.69
CA ARG A 63 -25.33 8.98 -37.97
C ARG A 63 -25.69 8.45 -36.57
N ALA A 64 -25.17 7.28 -36.20
CA ALA A 64 -25.49 6.60 -34.94
C ALA A 64 -24.86 7.30 -33.73
N TRP A 65 -25.35 8.49 -33.40
CA TRP A 65 -24.81 9.35 -32.33
C TRP A 65 -24.86 8.70 -30.94
N GLY A 66 -25.82 7.82 -30.66
CA GLY A 66 -25.92 7.10 -29.38
C GLY A 66 -24.68 6.24 -29.08
N PRO A 67 -24.35 5.25 -29.94
CA PRO A 67 -23.12 4.47 -29.79
C PRO A 67 -21.84 5.32 -29.79
N ILE A 68 -21.77 6.36 -30.63
CA ILE A 68 -20.61 7.25 -30.69
C ILE A 68 -20.41 7.97 -29.35
N ALA A 69 -21.47 8.56 -28.79
CA ALA A 69 -21.41 9.24 -27.51
C ALA A 69 -21.00 8.29 -26.37
N LEU A 70 -21.49 7.05 -26.39
CA LEU A 70 -21.10 6.01 -25.42
C LEU A 70 -19.62 5.67 -25.51
N PHE A 71 -19.10 5.38 -26.71
CA PHE A 71 -17.67 5.06 -26.88
C PHE A 71 -16.75 6.23 -26.51
N VAL A 72 -17.17 7.47 -26.79
CA VAL A 72 -16.44 8.66 -26.35
C VAL A 72 -16.42 8.77 -24.82
N ALA A 73 -17.57 8.59 -24.16
CA ALA A 73 -17.64 8.64 -22.70
C ALA A 73 -16.76 7.56 -22.05
N VAL A 74 -16.80 6.33 -22.56
CA VAL A 74 -15.93 5.23 -22.11
C VAL A 74 -14.46 5.55 -22.38
N GLY A 75 -14.13 6.10 -23.55
CA GLY A 75 -12.78 6.50 -23.91
C GLY A 75 -12.21 7.58 -22.98
N VAL A 76 -13.01 8.59 -22.63
CA VAL A 76 -12.62 9.64 -21.68
C VAL A 76 -12.42 9.07 -20.28
N LEU A 77 -13.33 8.21 -19.80
CA LEU A 77 -13.19 7.55 -18.50
C LEU A 77 -11.91 6.69 -18.45
N ALA A 78 -11.67 5.88 -19.49
CA ALA A 78 -10.49 5.04 -19.59
C ALA A 78 -9.21 5.89 -19.61
N ALA A 79 -9.17 6.97 -20.40
CA ALA A 79 -8.03 7.89 -20.43
C ALA A 79 -7.80 8.56 -19.06
N GLY A 80 -8.87 8.94 -18.34
CA GLY A 80 -8.78 9.50 -16.99
C GLY A 80 -8.19 8.51 -15.98
N ILE A 81 -8.65 7.25 -16.00
CA ILE A 81 -8.12 6.19 -15.11
C ILE A 81 -6.64 5.91 -15.43
N ILE A 82 -6.29 5.76 -16.70
CA ILE A 82 -4.90 5.51 -17.13
C ILE A 82 -4.01 6.70 -16.76
N GLY A 83 -4.46 7.92 -17.01
CA GLY A 83 -3.74 9.15 -16.65
C GLY A 83 -3.49 9.25 -15.15
N TYR A 84 -4.52 9.00 -14.33
CA TYR A 84 -4.37 8.97 -12.87
C TYR A 84 -3.41 7.87 -12.41
N GLY A 85 -3.51 6.66 -12.99
CA GLY A 85 -2.61 5.56 -12.70
C GLY A 85 -1.15 5.90 -13.01
N ALA A 86 -0.88 6.48 -14.18
CA ALA A 86 0.46 6.92 -14.58
C ALA A 86 1.01 8.01 -13.64
N TRP A 87 0.18 9.00 -13.27
CA TRP A 87 0.54 10.04 -12.32
C TRP A 87 0.84 9.49 -10.91
N ALA A 88 0.01 8.58 -10.40
CA ALA A 88 0.21 7.95 -9.10
C ALA A 88 1.50 7.09 -9.06
N VAL A 89 1.81 6.38 -10.14
CA VAL A 89 3.08 5.64 -10.29
C VAL A 89 4.26 6.60 -10.30
N PHE A 90 4.18 7.70 -11.05
CA PHE A 90 5.24 8.69 -11.10
C PHE A 90 5.49 9.33 -9.73
N GLN A 91 4.44 9.70 -9.01
CA GLN A 91 4.55 10.24 -7.64
C GLN A 91 5.17 9.20 -6.68
N GLY A 92 4.77 7.93 -6.79
CA GLY A 92 5.36 6.84 -6.00
C GLY A 92 6.82 6.54 -6.34
N SER A 93 7.27 6.83 -7.57
CA SER A 93 8.64 6.61 -8.03
C SER A 93 9.64 7.68 -7.57
N LYS A 94 9.17 8.78 -6.97
CA LYS A 94 10.06 9.78 -6.37
C LYS A 94 10.88 9.15 -5.22
N PRO A 95 12.17 9.53 -5.06
CA PRO A 95 12.95 9.19 -3.88
C PRO A 95 12.18 9.53 -2.61
N TRP A 96 12.24 8.64 -1.61
CA TRP A 96 11.42 8.79 -0.41
C TRP A 96 11.79 10.03 0.40
N GLU A 97 13.04 10.49 0.32
CA GLU A 97 13.53 11.72 0.94
C GLU A 97 12.82 12.95 0.37
N LYS A 98 12.59 12.98 -0.96
CA LYS A 98 11.83 14.06 -1.59
C LYS A 98 10.38 14.04 -1.16
N ARG A 99 9.77 12.86 -1.04
CA ARG A 99 8.40 12.72 -0.52
C ARG A 99 8.32 13.13 0.95
N ALA A 100 9.33 12.81 1.76
CA ALA A 100 9.41 13.23 3.15
C ALA A 100 9.46 14.76 3.24
N ALA A 101 10.31 15.42 2.44
CA ALA A 101 10.41 16.88 2.40
C ALA A 101 9.13 17.59 1.90
N GLU A 102 8.23 16.89 1.21
CA GLU A 102 6.92 17.41 0.78
C GLU A 102 5.87 17.37 1.91
N ILE A 103 6.13 16.66 3.03
CA ILE A 103 5.23 16.62 4.19
C ILE A 103 5.31 17.95 4.94
N ASP A 104 4.24 18.73 4.92
CA ASP A 104 4.19 20.02 5.62
C ASP A 104 4.43 19.88 7.13
N GLY A 105 5.31 20.71 7.68
CA GLY A 105 5.65 20.72 9.10
C GLY A 105 6.60 19.61 9.57
N ILE A 106 7.09 18.75 8.67
CA ILE A 106 8.14 17.79 9.02
C ILE A 106 9.45 18.49 9.34
N VAL A 107 10.17 17.98 10.33
CA VAL A 107 11.53 18.40 10.66
C VAL A 107 12.50 17.30 10.27
N ASP A 108 13.38 17.61 9.32
CA ASP A 108 14.52 16.77 8.95
C ASP A 108 15.74 17.16 9.78
N TYR A 109 16.16 16.28 10.69
CA TYR A 109 17.37 16.43 11.50
C TYR A 109 18.60 15.87 10.81
N ARG A 110 18.45 15.00 9.81
CA ARG A 110 19.59 14.47 9.04
C ARG A 110 20.28 15.58 8.26
N ALA A 111 19.50 16.52 7.73
CA ALA A 111 20.01 17.70 7.05
C ALA A 111 20.62 18.75 8.00
N LYS A 112 20.30 18.70 9.31
CA LYS A 112 20.69 19.72 10.29
C LYS A 112 21.92 19.32 11.11
N ASP A 113 22.02 18.05 11.46
CA ASP A 113 23.07 17.53 12.34
C ASP A 113 23.43 16.09 11.95
N GLU A 114 24.46 15.96 11.11
CA GLU A 114 24.97 14.66 10.64
C GLU A 114 25.48 13.78 11.80
N LYS A 115 25.99 14.41 12.86
CA LYS A 115 26.54 13.69 14.02
C LYS A 115 25.42 13.08 14.87
N LEU A 116 24.33 13.83 15.08
CA LEU A 116 23.16 13.34 15.80
C LEU A 116 22.57 12.10 15.13
N VAL A 117 22.49 12.07 13.80
CA VAL A 117 21.86 10.98 13.05
C VAL A 117 22.82 9.84 12.71
N GLN A 118 24.03 9.87 13.23
CA GLN A 118 24.98 8.77 13.11
C GLN A 118 24.46 7.54 13.86
N GLY A 119 24.28 6.43 13.15
CA GLY A 119 23.85 5.15 13.71
C GLY A 119 24.90 4.44 14.56
N GLY A 120 24.47 3.36 15.22
CA GLY A 120 25.29 2.39 15.93
C GLY A 120 25.90 2.89 17.25
N GLN A 121 25.47 4.05 17.74
CA GLN A 121 25.97 4.65 18.98
C GLN A 121 25.29 4.01 20.21
N HIS A 122 25.49 2.71 20.40
CA HIS A 122 24.90 1.97 21.52
C HIS A 122 25.53 2.35 22.87
N GLN A 123 24.69 2.71 23.84
CA GLN A 123 25.05 3.09 25.20
C GLN A 123 24.03 2.54 26.21
N ALA A 124 24.54 1.89 27.27
CA ALA A 124 23.72 1.37 28.37
C ALA A 124 23.22 2.49 29.30
N GLY A 125 22.12 2.20 30.02
CA GLY A 125 21.54 3.11 31.00
C GLY A 125 20.82 4.32 30.40
N THR A 126 20.52 5.30 31.26
CA THR A 126 19.71 6.49 30.91
C THR A 126 20.52 7.53 30.15
N ILE A 127 19.96 8.05 29.07
CA ILE A 127 20.57 9.02 28.16
C ILE A 127 19.73 10.29 28.15
N LYS A 128 20.42 11.44 28.21
CA LYS A 128 19.78 12.74 28.06
C LYS A 128 19.75 13.13 26.58
N TYR A 129 18.56 13.46 26.09
CA TYR A 129 18.35 13.92 24.72
C TYR A 129 18.01 15.41 24.69
N ASP A 130 18.53 16.12 23.70
CA ASP A 130 18.22 17.54 23.47
C ASP A 130 16.89 17.72 22.71
N ILE A 131 16.47 16.70 21.96
CA ILE A 131 15.21 16.68 21.21
C ILE A 131 14.23 15.77 21.94
N ASN A 132 13.00 16.25 22.12
CA ASN A 132 11.97 15.54 22.88
C ASN A 132 10.64 15.48 22.10
N PRO A 133 10.08 14.29 21.82
CA PRO A 133 10.70 12.96 21.92
C PRO A 133 11.94 12.84 20.99
N PRO A 134 12.94 12.03 21.35
CA PRO A 134 14.16 11.89 20.55
C PRO A 134 13.89 11.20 19.21
N VAL A 135 14.68 11.57 18.20
CA VAL A 135 14.57 11.06 16.82
C VAL A 135 15.79 10.28 16.37
N ALA A 136 16.91 10.40 17.06
CA ALA A 136 18.20 9.77 16.75
C ALA A 136 19.16 9.99 17.93
N GLY A 137 20.41 9.58 17.77
CA GLY A 137 21.50 9.77 18.72
C GLY A 137 21.83 8.50 19.50
N PRO A 138 22.67 8.61 20.55
CA PRO A 138 23.02 7.47 21.39
C PRO A 138 21.79 6.81 22.01
N HIS A 139 21.77 5.50 22.09
CA HIS A 139 20.59 4.74 22.53
C HIS A 139 20.97 3.35 23.06
N ASN A 140 20.05 2.63 23.71
CA ASN A 140 20.35 1.35 24.34
C ASN A 140 20.55 0.26 23.28
N GLY A 141 21.41 -0.74 23.54
CA GLY A 141 21.52 -1.91 22.66
C GLY A 141 20.26 -2.78 22.61
N ALA A 142 19.32 -2.63 23.55
CA ALA A 142 18.01 -3.24 23.52
C ALA A 142 16.98 -2.31 22.85
N TRP A 143 16.31 -2.79 21.81
CA TRP A 143 15.20 -2.09 21.16
C TRP A 143 13.85 -2.35 21.82
N GLN A 144 12.92 -1.42 21.66
CA GLN A 144 11.52 -1.65 21.99
C GLN A 144 10.89 -2.53 20.91
N ASN A 145 10.04 -3.50 21.28
CA ASN A 145 9.29 -4.26 20.28
C ASN A 145 8.42 -3.30 19.44
N CYS A 146 8.45 -3.48 18.12
CA CYS A 146 7.88 -2.53 17.16
C CYS A 146 7.18 -3.25 16.01
N MET A 147 6.45 -4.32 16.34
CA MET A 147 5.68 -5.14 15.41
C MET A 147 4.22 -4.71 15.33
N GLY A 148 3.96 -3.41 15.53
CA GLY A 148 2.62 -2.85 15.66
C GLY A 148 2.12 -2.85 17.10
N ASP A 149 3.04 -2.59 18.04
CA ASP A 149 2.79 -2.63 19.47
C ASP A 149 2.14 -1.34 19.97
N VAL A 150 1.12 -1.50 20.81
CA VAL A 150 0.49 -0.38 21.50
C VAL A 150 0.76 -0.49 23.00
N TYR A 151 1.54 0.45 23.51
CA TYR A 151 1.88 0.59 24.91
C TYR A 151 0.90 1.54 25.62
N ASP A 152 0.39 1.09 26.76
CA ASP A 152 -0.56 1.83 27.61
C ASP A 152 0.13 2.77 28.60
N ALA A 153 1.45 2.68 28.73
CA ALA A 153 2.30 3.54 29.55
C ALA A 153 3.54 3.98 28.74
N PRO A 154 4.26 5.03 29.19
CA PRO A 154 5.47 5.49 28.53
C PRO A 154 6.51 4.38 28.41
N ILE A 155 7.34 4.44 27.37
CA ILE A 155 8.47 3.54 27.15
C ILE A 155 9.80 4.31 27.30
N ALA A 156 10.89 3.59 27.51
CA ALA A 156 12.21 4.19 27.61
C ALA A 156 12.63 4.76 26.25
N ASN A 157 13.07 6.01 26.25
CA ASN A 157 13.50 6.73 25.05
C ASN A 157 14.60 5.96 24.30
N GLU A 158 15.52 5.38 25.06
CA GLU A 158 16.68 4.68 24.54
C GLU A 158 16.28 3.41 23.78
N HIS A 159 15.20 2.73 24.21
CA HIS A 159 14.67 1.58 23.47
C HIS A 159 13.91 2.02 22.23
N ALA A 160 13.16 3.12 22.35
CA ALA A 160 12.41 3.66 21.24
C ALA A 160 13.34 4.13 20.12
N VAL A 161 14.42 4.84 20.45
CA VAL A 161 15.42 5.34 19.47
C VAL A 161 16.12 4.20 18.74
N HIS A 162 16.44 3.10 19.41
CA HIS A 162 16.97 1.90 18.72
C HIS A 162 15.95 1.36 17.70
N SER A 163 14.68 1.24 18.09
CA SER A 163 13.63 0.83 17.15
C SER A 163 13.51 1.78 15.94
N LEU A 164 13.69 3.09 16.16
CA LEU A 164 13.75 4.07 15.06
C LEU A 164 14.94 3.79 14.13
N GLU A 165 16.12 3.43 14.67
CA GLU A 165 17.29 3.05 13.88
C GLU A 165 17.01 1.87 12.96
N HIS A 166 16.23 0.92 13.47
CA HIS A 166 15.73 -0.25 12.73
C HIS A 166 14.59 0.09 11.75
N GLY A 167 14.24 1.37 11.59
CA GLY A 167 13.24 1.86 10.66
C GLY A 167 11.81 1.87 11.20
N ALA A 168 11.61 1.79 12.52
CA ALA A 168 10.29 1.97 13.11
C ALA A 168 9.81 3.42 13.03
N VAL A 169 8.49 3.58 13.07
CA VAL A 169 7.83 4.85 13.41
C VAL A 169 7.27 4.74 14.82
N TRP A 170 7.72 5.63 15.69
CA TRP A 170 7.16 5.81 17.02
C TRP A 170 6.13 6.93 16.99
N ILE A 171 4.89 6.60 17.30
CA ILE A 171 3.83 7.57 17.49
C ILE A 171 3.69 7.81 18.99
N THR A 172 3.79 9.06 19.40
CA THR A 172 3.60 9.49 20.78
C THR A 172 2.42 10.42 20.89
N TYR A 173 1.71 10.35 22.02
CA TYR A 173 0.59 11.22 22.31
C TYR A 173 0.65 11.72 23.75
N ARG A 174 0.09 12.91 23.97
CA ARG A 174 0.01 13.51 25.30
C ARG A 174 -0.98 12.71 26.16
N PRO A 175 -0.74 12.46 27.47
CA PRO A 175 -1.61 11.57 28.27
C PRO A 175 -3.07 12.00 28.38
N ASP A 176 -3.35 13.28 28.16
CA ASP A 176 -4.69 13.89 28.15
C ASP A 176 -5.32 13.98 26.75
N LEU A 177 -4.72 13.34 25.73
CA LEU A 177 -5.32 13.23 24.39
C LEU A 177 -6.68 12.49 24.50
N PRO A 178 -7.76 12.98 23.88
CA PRO A 178 -9.06 12.31 23.92
C PRO A 178 -9.01 10.85 23.47
N ALA A 179 -9.76 9.99 24.16
CA ALA A 179 -9.72 8.54 23.95
C ALA A 179 -10.11 8.11 22.53
N ASP A 180 -11.01 8.85 21.86
CA ASP A 180 -11.39 8.60 20.47
C ASP A 180 -10.21 8.87 19.51
N GLN A 181 -9.41 9.90 19.78
CA GLN A 181 -8.19 10.17 19.02
C GLN A 181 -7.12 9.13 19.28
N VAL A 182 -6.92 8.72 20.54
CA VAL A 182 -6.02 7.61 20.87
C VAL A 182 -6.44 6.35 20.11
N ALA A 183 -7.73 6.01 20.07
CA ALA A 183 -8.23 4.86 19.33
C ALA A 183 -7.91 4.92 17.82
N LYS A 184 -7.98 6.10 17.20
CA LYS A 184 -7.56 6.30 15.80
C LYS A 184 -6.07 6.07 15.58
N LEU A 185 -5.22 6.49 16.51
CA LEU A 185 -3.78 6.21 16.46
C LEU A 185 -3.51 4.71 16.64
N ARG A 186 -4.19 4.07 17.60
CA ARG A 186 -4.10 2.62 17.83
C ARG A 186 -4.42 1.81 16.58
N ALA A 187 -5.46 2.19 15.85
CA ALA A 187 -5.88 1.50 14.62
C ALA A 187 -4.81 1.55 13.50
N ARG A 188 -3.94 2.56 13.50
CA ARG A 188 -2.84 2.70 12.53
C ARG A 188 -1.61 1.86 12.89
N VAL A 189 -1.46 1.53 14.17
CA VAL A 189 -0.29 0.84 14.70
C VAL A 189 -0.55 -0.65 14.88
N GLN A 190 -1.71 -1.03 15.40
CA GLN A 190 -1.95 -2.40 15.84
C GLN A 190 -1.70 -3.44 14.74
N GLY A 191 -0.70 -4.30 14.94
CA GLY A 191 -0.29 -5.34 13.99
C GLY A 191 0.43 -4.85 12.72
N VAL A 192 0.75 -3.55 12.64
CA VAL A 192 1.53 -2.98 11.54
C VAL A 192 3.00 -2.99 11.92
N GLU A 193 3.78 -3.88 11.29
CA GLU A 193 5.23 -3.98 11.50
C GLU A 193 5.94 -2.61 11.41
N LYS A 194 7.03 -2.41 12.15
CA LYS A 194 7.80 -1.15 12.19
C LYS A 194 6.97 0.04 12.65
N THR A 195 5.97 -0.19 13.50
CA THR A 195 5.24 0.88 14.17
C THR A 195 5.06 0.54 15.63
N MET A 196 5.00 1.59 16.46
CA MET A 196 4.66 1.49 17.87
C MET A 196 4.00 2.77 18.35
N LEU A 197 3.17 2.66 19.39
CA LEU A 197 2.41 3.76 19.98
C LEU A 197 2.61 3.77 21.50
N SER A 198 2.88 4.92 22.10
CA SER A 198 2.89 5.08 23.56
C SER A 198 2.47 6.49 23.99
N PRO A 199 1.96 6.68 25.22
CA PRO A 199 1.86 8.02 25.78
C PRO A 199 3.27 8.60 26.01
N PHE A 200 3.36 9.93 26.02
CA PHE A 200 4.60 10.67 26.24
C PHE A 200 4.30 11.98 26.97
N GLU A 201 4.97 12.23 28.10
CA GLU A 201 4.74 13.43 28.90
C GLU A 201 5.48 14.66 28.34
N GLY A 202 4.87 15.84 28.50
CA GLY A 202 5.53 17.10 28.14
C GLY A 202 5.64 17.37 26.63
N LEU A 203 4.80 16.73 25.81
CA LEU A 203 4.68 17.12 24.40
C LEU A 203 4.11 18.54 24.27
N ASP A 204 4.76 19.36 23.45
CA ASP A 204 4.31 20.69 23.03
C ASP A 204 3.10 20.65 22.08
N LYS A 205 2.93 19.54 21.35
CA LYS A 205 1.78 19.24 20.51
C LYS A 205 1.07 17.96 20.98
N PRO A 206 -0.25 17.82 20.78
CA PRO A 206 -0.99 16.64 21.23
C PRO A 206 -0.43 15.30 20.73
N ILE A 207 0.13 15.27 19.52
CA ILE A 207 0.66 14.07 18.87
C ILE A 207 2.02 14.40 18.23
N SER A 208 2.99 13.50 18.36
CA SER A 208 4.29 13.60 17.71
C SER A 208 4.65 12.24 17.09
N LEU A 209 5.22 12.25 15.89
CA LEU A 209 5.71 11.08 15.18
C LEU A 209 7.21 11.18 15.01
N GLN A 210 7.91 10.09 15.28
CA GLN A 210 9.37 10.00 15.16
C GLN A 210 9.72 8.86 14.21
N ALA A 211 10.66 9.12 13.31
CA ALA A 211 11.43 8.14 12.58
C ALA A 211 12.91 8.55 12.69
N TRP A 212 13.87 7.69 12.35
CA TRP A 212 15.29 8.04 12.54
C TRP A 212 15.66 9.37 11.85
N GLY A 213 15.96 10.40 12.64
CA GLY A 213 16.29 11.75 12.18
C GLY A 213 15.11 12.56 11.62
N TYR A 214 13.86 12.15 11.81
CA TYR A 214 12.68 12.90 11.35
C TYR A 214 11.62 13.04 12.45
N GLN A 215 10.99 14.20 12.51
CA GLN A 215 9.87 14.46 13.42
C GLN A 215 8.71 15.14 12.70
N LEU A 216 7.49 14.74 13.01
CA LEU A 216 6.28 15.46 12.64
C LEU A 216 5.41 15.64 13.88
N LYS A 217 4.94 16.86 14.14
CA LYS A 217 4.03 17.15 15.24
C LYS A 217 2.69 17.65 14.71
N VAL A 218 1.60 17.10 15.21
CA VAL A 218 0.24 17.42 14.75
C VAL A 218 -0.72 17.62 15.92
N ASP A 219 -1.80 18.34 15.65
CA ASP A 219 -2.80 18.69 16.67
C ASP A 219 -3.92 17.67 16.81
N ASN A 220 -4.12 16.79 15.82
CA ASN A 220 -5.26 15.87 15.76
C ASN A 220 -4.95 14.55 15.04
N ALA A 221 -5.57 13.45 15.50
CA ALA A 221 -5.40 12.11 14.93
C ALA A 221 -6.05 11.86 13.54
N ASP A 222 -6.83 12.82 13.04
CA ASP A 222 -7.39 12.84 11.67
C ASP A 222 -6.46 13.54 10.68
N ASP A 223 -5.32 14.08 11.12
CA ASP A 223 -4.36 14.73 10.25
C ASP A 223 -3.78 13.73 9.23
N SER A 224 -4.01 13.96 7.94
CA SER A 224 -3.59 13.07 6.87
C SER A 224 -2.07 12.90 6.78
N ARG A 225 -1.30 13.85 7.32
CA ARG A 225 0.17 13.77 7.35
C ARG A 225 0.68 12.62 8.22
N ILE A 226 -0.12 12.13 9.16
CA ILE A 226 0.19 10.92 9.95
C ILE A 226 0.41 9.73 9.01
N ASP A 227 -0.57 9.48 8.13
CA ASP A 227 -0.53 8.35 7.21
C ASP A 227 0.56 8.53 6.15
N GLU A 228 0.80 9.77 5.72
CA GLU A 228 1.89 10.11 4.80
C GLU A 228 3.28 9.89 5.42
N PHE A 229 3.47 10.29 6.67
CA PHE A 229 4.70 10.10 7.43
C PHE A 229 4.99 8.61 7.62
N ILE A 230 4.00 7.83 8.08
CA ILE A 230 4.14 6.38 8.26
C ILE A 230 4.47 5.71 6.93
N LYS A 231 3.72 6.02 5.86
CA LYS A 231 3.96 5.43 4.54
C LYS A 231 5.34 5.78 3.97
N THR A 232 5.85 6.97 4.25
CA THR A 232 7.07 7.48 3.66
C THR A 232 8.32 7.06 4.42
N LEU A 233 8.30 7.08 5.75
CA LEU A 233 9.50 6.94 6.57
C LEU A 233 9.65 5.58 7.22
N ARG A 234 8.56 4.86 7.48
CA ARG A 234 8.62 3.49 7.99
C ARG A 234 9.46 2.64 7.05
N VAL A 235 10.41 1.87 7.59
CA VAL A 235 11.43 1.08 6.88
C VAL A 235 12.45 1.93 6.12
N ASN A 236 12.02 2.93 5.34
CA ASN A 236 12.91 3.73 4.47
C ASN A 236 13.91 4.57 5.27
N ALA A 237 13.51 5.08 6.44
CA ALA A 237 14.38 5.83 7.33
C ALA A 237 15.34 4.94 8.14
N SER A 238 15.33 3.61 7.98
CA SER A 238 16.27 2.75 8.69
C SER A 238 17.73 3.09 8.37
N ILE A 239 18.61 3.05 9.38
CA ILE A 239 20.06 3.11 9.17
C ILE A 239 20.64 1.70 8.98
N GLU A 240 20.10 0.72 9.69
CA GLU A 240 20.49 -0.69 9.54
C GLU A 240 19.91 -1.35 8.27
N GLY A 241 19.08 -0.61 7.53
CA GLY A 241 18.42 -1.07 6.32
C GLY A 241 17.09 -1.77 6.58
N PRO A 242 16.40 -2.20 5.50
CA PRO A 242 15.00 -2.63 5.57
C PRO A 242 14.80 -4.00 6.23
N THR A 243 15.86 -4.76 6.42
CA THR A 243 15.83 -6.11 7.01
C THR A 243 16.18 -6.13 8.50
N ALA A 244 16.45 -4.97 9.10
CA ALA A 244 16.69 -4.86 10.53
C ALA A 244 15.51 -5.44 11.30
N LEU A 245 15.76 -6.13 12.41
CA LEU A 245 14.68 -6.75 13.18
C LEU A 245 13.86 -5.68 13.92
N CYS A 246 12.61 -5.97 14.25
CA CYS A 246 11.80 -5.13 15.16
C CYS A 246 10.99 -5.98 16.15
N ASN A 247 11.16 -7.28 16.07
CA ASN A 247 10.53 -8.28 16.93
C ASN A 247 11.50 -8.65 18.05
N GLN A 248 11.02 -9.42 19.03
CA GLN A 248 11.83 -9.91 20.16
C GLN A 248 12.51 -8.78 20.96
N GLY A 249 11.99 -7.55 20.85
CA GLY A 249 12.46 -6.41 21.62
C GLY A 249 11.84 -6.39 23.02
N ILE A 250 12.19 -5.37 23.79
CA ILE A 250 11.57 -5.07 25.08
C ILE A 250 10.08 -4.81 24.88
N THR A 251 9.23 -5.48 25.65
CA THR A 251 7.77 -5.28 25.64
C THR A 251 7.27 -4.54 26.87
N ALA A 252 8.06 -4.52 27.93
CA ALA A 252 7.65 -3.88 29.17
C ALA A 252 7.80 -2.36 29.10
N THR A 253 6.85 -1.65 29.70
CA THR A 253 6.79 -0.19 29.75
C THR A 253 7.63 0.36 30.91
N GLY A 254 7.64 1.68 31.06
CA GLY A 254 8.45 2.46 32.00
C GLY A 254 9.50 3.30 31.28
N THR A 255 9.92 4.40 31.92
CA THR A 255 10.90 5.35 31.37
C THR A 255 12.36 4.98 31.67
N THR A 256 12.60 3.93 32.47
CA THR A 256 13.94 3.45 32.79
C THR A 256 14.35 2.36 31.79
N PRO A 257 15.47 2.52 31.06
CA PRO A 257 15.91 1.53 30.10
C PRO A 257 16.42 0.24 30.77
N ARG A 258 16.25 -0.88 30.07
CA ARG A 258 16.76 -2.22 30.41
C ARG A 258 17.89 -2.59 29.45
N ASP A 259 19.09 -2.83 29.96
CA ASP A 259 20.24 -3.15 29.11
C ASP A 259 20.13 -4.54 28.47
N ALA A 260 20.59 -4.66 27.22
CA ALA A 260 20.64 -5.94 26.53
C ALA A 260 21.48 -6.98 27.33
N GLY A 261 20.87 -8.11 27.67
CA GLY A 261 21.50 -9.17 28.47
C GLY A 261 21.23 -9.11 29.98
N ALA A 262 20.55 -8.07 30.47
CA ALA A 262 19.93 -8.10 31.80
C ALA A 262 18.69 -9.00 31.74
N SER A 263 18.91 -10.32 31.80
CA SER A 263 17.86 -11.29 32.01
C SER A 263 17.04 -10.87 33.22
N THR A 264 15.74 -10.66 33.01
CA THR A 264 14.74 -10.49 34.06
C THR A 264 14.76 -11.73 34.96
N GLN A 265 15.58 -11.70 36.00
CA GLN A 265 15.33 -12.45 37.22
C GLN A 265 14.40 -11.59 38.07
N GLY A 266 13.15 -12.02 38.19
CA GLY A 266 12.11 -11.35 38.98
C GLY A 266 10.75 -11.92 38.63
#